data_AF-A0AAW9KFI5-F1
#
_entry.id   AF-A0AAW9KFI5-F1
#
_cell.length_a   1.000
_cell.length_b   1.000
_cell.length_c   1.000
_cell.angle_alpha   90.00
_cell.angle_beta   90.00
_cell.angle_gamma   90.00
#
_symmetry.space_group_name_H-M   'P 1'
#
loop_
_entity.id
_entity.type
_entity.pdbx_description
1 polymer ?
#
loop_
_entity_poly.entity_id
_entity_poly.type
_entity_poly.pdbx_seq_one_letter_code
_entity_poly.pdbx_strand_id
1 'polypeptide(L)'
;MTAESLSDPTLGYTVVSIPKDLDATQIKVLQDFVAYDKATWRVWFTRKGLDEALARSTGSTHNAIQRNYEAMTKHDNPPVMVGVGGVDVSEDAKSADVTTCSDTTQMKSTDFQGNDVTQKAAQKRSAILVRMVPRDDGVWVTQSETVLSINECTAEAGK
;
A
#
# COMPACT_ATOMS: atom_id res chain seq x y z
N MET A 1 2.89 -18.76 4.02
CA MET A 1 3.06 -17.45 3.37
C MET A 1 4.19 -16.71 4.05
N THR A 2 5.02 -15.98 3.32
CA THR A 2 6.13 -15.19 3.87
C THR A 2 6.08 -13.75 3.34
N ALA A 3 6.70 -12.81 4.06
CA ALA A 3 6.83 -11.43 3.59
C ALA A 3 7.53 -11.37 2.21
N GLU A 4 8.61 -12.14 2.04
CA GLU A 4 9.31 -12.22 0.75
C GLU A 4 8.42 -12.72 -0.39
N SER A 5 7.57 -13.74 -0.15
CA SER A 5 6.62 -14.23 -1.17
C SER A 5 5.58 -13.19 -1.61
N LEU A 6 5.37 -12.15 -0.80
CA LEU A 6 4.46 -11.04 -1.09
C LEU A 6 5.16 -9.86 -1.75
N SER A 7 6.49 -9.88 -1.93
CA SER A 7 7.24 -8.79 -2.57
C SER A 7 7.12 -8.83 -4.11
N ASP A 8 7.54 -7.75 -4.77
CA ASP A 8 7.71 -7.66 -6.22
C ASP A 8 9.02 -6.89 -6.51
N PRO A 9 10.16 -7.60 -6.61
CA PRO A 9 11.46 -6.98 -6.86
C PRO A 9 11.53 -6.23 -8.20
N THR A 10 10.72 -6.64 -9.20
CA THR A 10 10.71 -5.98 -10.52
C THR A 10 10.05 -4.62 -10.46
N LEU A 11 9.06 -4.47 -9.58
CA LEU A 11 8.41 -3.20 -9.27
C LEU A 11 9.22 -2.34 -8.29
N GLY A 12 10.17 -2.94 -7.56
CA GLY A 12 10.87 -2.30 -6.44
C GLY A 12 9.98 -2.14 -5.20
N TYR A 13 9.04 -3.07 -5.03
CA TYR A 13 8.12 -3.16 -3.90
C TYR A 13 8.53 -4.33 -2.99
N THR A 14 8.83 -4.06 -1.73
CA THR A 14 9.30 -5.07 -0.79
C THR A 14 8.41 -5.13 0.45
N VAL A 15 7.84 -6.29 0.74
CA VAL A 15 7.21 -6.56 2.03
C VAL A 15 8.28 -7.09 2.98
N VAL A 16 8.54 -6.35 4.05
CA VAL A 16 9.64 -6.62 4.99
C VAL A 16 9.16 -7.43 6.19
N SER A 17 7.93 -7.22 6.64
CA SER A 17 7.34 -7.93 7.77
C SER A 17 5.84 -8.14 7.60
N ILE A 18 5.34 -9.24 8.16
CA ILE A 18 3.91 -9.58 8.24
C ILE A 18 3.61 -10.17 9.62
N PRO A 19 2.35 -10.12 10.09
CA PRO A 19 1.95 -10.77 11.34
C PRO A 19 2.11 -12.29 11.24
N LYS A 20 2.32 -12.93 12.40
CA LYS A 20 2.33 -14.39 12.54
C LYS A 20 0.92 -14.89 12.87
N ASP A 21 0.72 -16.20 12.72
CA ASP A 21 -0.46 -16.92 13.20
C ASP A 21 -1.81 -16.37 12.70
N LEU A 22 -1.82 -15.83 11.48
CA LEU A 22 -3.02 -15.35 10.81
C LEU A 22 -3.94 -16.53 10.43
N ASP A 23 -5.24 -16.36 10.67
CA ASP A 23 -6.26 -17.29 10.17
C ASP A 23 -6.48 -17.16 8.64
N ALA A 24 -7.31 -18.05 8.08
CA ALA A 24 -7.56 -18.07 6.64
C ALA A 24 -8.15 -16.76 6.09
N THR A 25 -9.00 -16.08 6.87
CA THR A 25 -9.63 -14.82 6.46
C THR A 25 -8.61 -13.68 6.51
N GLN A 26 -7.84 -13.59 7.59
CA GLN A 26 -6.76 -12.60 7.73
C GLN A 26 -5.68 -12.78 6.66
N ILE A 27 -5.33 -14.03 6.31
CA ILE A 27 -4.42 -14.32 5.19
C ILE A 27 -4.98 -13.76 3.88
N LYS A 28 -6.26 -13.98 3.60
CA LYS A 28 -6.90 -13.47 2.37
C LYS A 28 -6.91 -11.94 2.32
N VAL A 29 -7.27 -11.28 3.43
CA VAL A 29 -7.23 -9.82 3.55
C VAL A 29 -5.81 -9.30 3.29
N LEU A 30 -4.79 -9.92 3.90
CA LEU A 30 -3.38 -9.52 3.70
C LEU A 30 -2.95 -9.67 2.23
N GLN A 31 -3.31 -10.77 1.57
CA GLN A 31 -2.97 -10.99 0.17
C GLN A 31 -3.63 -9.96 -0.75
N ASP A 32 -4.92 -9.67 -0.52
CA ASP A 32 -5.66 -8.69 -1.30
C ASP A 32 -5.17 -7.26 -1.04
N PHE A 33 -4.84 -6.92 0.21
CA PHE A 33 -4.19 -5.67 0.58
C PHE A 33 -2.89 -5.47 -0.19
N VAL A 34 -1.99 -6.46 -0.16
CA VAL A 34 -0.70 -6.36 -0.87
C VAL A 34 -0.91 -6.25 -2.37
N ALA A 35 -1.91 -6.94 -2.94
CA ALA A 35 -2.23 -6.81 -4.35
C ALA A 35 -2.74 -5.41 -4.70
N TYR A 36 -3.54 -4.80 -3.82
CA TYR A 36 -3.95 -3.39 -3.92
C TYR A 36 -2.73 -2.45 -3.85
N ASP A 37 -1.87 -2.61 -2.84
CA ASP A 37 -0.74 -1.71 -2.60
C ASP A 37 0.26 -1.76 -3.76
N LYS A 38 0.57 -2.96 -4.28
CA LYS A 38 1.37 -3.12 -5.51
C LYS A 38 0.76 -2.43 -6.72
N ALA A 39 -0.55 -2.56 -6.93
CA ALA A 39 -1.23 -1.92 -8.06
C ALA A 39 -1.13 -0.38 -7.96
N THR A 40 -1.33 0.16 -6.77
CA THR A 40 -1.21 1.60 -6.49
C THR A 40 0.22 2.10 -6.64
N TRP A 41 1.23 1.38 -6.12
CA TRP A 41 2.64 1.73 -6.34
C TRP A 41 3.06 1.65 -7.81
N ARG A 42 2.53 0.71 -8.59
CA ARG A 42 2.75 0.66 -10.04
C ARG A 42 2.24 1.92 -10.73
N VAL A 43 1.10 2.45 -10.30
CA VAL A 43 0.60 3.74 -10.79
C VAL A 43 1.56 4.87 -10.46
N TRP A 44 2.04 4.97 -9.22
CA TRP A 44 2.96 6.05 -8.82
C TRP A 44 4.33 5.95 -9.51
N PHE A 45 4.81 4.73 -9.74
CA PHE A 45 6.11 4.51 -10.37
C PHE A 45 6.08 4.66 -11.89
N THR A 46 4.96 4.37 -12.54
CA THR A 46 4.93 4.22 -14.02
C THR A 46 3.80 4.97 -14.71
N ARG A 47 2.83 5.50 -13.96
CA ARG A 47 1.56 6.06 -14.46
C ARG A 47 0.72 5.08 -15.29
N LYS A 48 1.02 3.78 -15.21
CA LYS A 48 0.27 2.69 -15.84
C LYS A 48 -0.45 1.86 -14.77
N GLY A 49 -1.48 1.12 -15.19
CA GLY A 49 -2.22 0.22 -14.29
C GLY A 49 -3.29 0.90 -13.44
N LEU A 50 -3.76 2.09 -13.84
CA LEU A 50 -4.82 2.80 -13.12
C LEU A 50 -6.07 1.92 -12.94
N ASP A 51 -6.54 1.28 -14.01
CA ASP A 51 -7.72 0.42 -13.97
C ASP A 51 -7.60 -0.71 -12.93
N GLU A 52 -6.40 -1.28 -12.77
CA GLU A 52 -6.13 -2.32 -11.77
C GLU A 52 -6.21 -1.76 -10.34
N ALA A 53 -5.59 -0.60 -10.09
CA ALA A 53 -5.65 0.07 -8.79
C ALA A 53 -7.09 0.50 -8.41
N LEU A 54 -7.85 1.00 -9.39
CA LEU A 54 -9.25 1.36 -9.22
C LEU A 54 -10.14 0.14 -8.97
N ALA A 55 -9.90 -0.98 -9.65
CA ALA A 55 -10.64 -2.22 -9.43
C ALA A 55 -10.43 -2.82 -8.02
N ARG A 56 -9.29 -2.49 -7.39
CA ARG A 56 -8.89 -2.93 -6.04
C ARG A 56 -9.22 -1.91 -4.94
N SER A 57 -9.93 -0.84 -5.27
CA SER A 57 -10.31 0.20 -4.32
C SER A 57 -11.78 0.60 -4.46
N THR A 58 -12.32 1.16 -3.39
CA THR A 58 -13.65 1.76 -3.33
C THR A 58 -13.62 3.00 -2.43
N GLY A 59 -14.76 3.65 -2.22
CA GLY A 59 -14.90 4.73 -1.26
C GLY A 59 -13.94 5.90 -1.47
N SER A 60 -13.39 6.42 -0.38
CA SER A 60 -12.48 7.59 -0.43
C SER A 60 -11.14 7.25 -1.08
N THR A 61 -10.65 6.02 -0.92
CA THR A 61 -9.39 5.59 -1.53
C THR A 61 -9.48 5.59 -3.06
N HIS A 62 -10.56 5.04 -3.63
CA HIS A 62 -10.77 5.05 -5.08
C HIS A 62 -10.76 6.48 -5.65
N ASN A 63 -11.50 7.38 -5.01
CA ASN A 63 -11.56 8.79 -5.40
C ASN A 63 -10.20 9.50 -5.25
N ALA A 64 -9.41 9.13 -4.23
CA ALA A 64 -8.08 9.68 -4.02
C ALA A 64 -7.09 9.22 -5.11
N ILE A 65 -7.13 7.94 -5.49
CA ILE A 65 -6.29 7.40 -6.56
C ILE A 65 -6.57 8.13 -7.87
N GLN A 66 -7.84 8.24 -8.27
CA GLN A 66 -8.23 8.93 -9.50
C GLN A 66 -7.74 10.39 -9.51
N ARG A 67 -8.05 11.14 -8.45
CA ARG A 67 -7.64 12.54 -8.32
C ARG A 67 -6.12 12.71 -8.34
N ASN A 68 -5.39 11.86 -7.61
CA ASN A 68 -3.94 11.94 -7.55
C ASN A 68 -3.32 11.59 -8.91
N TYR A 69 -3.86 10.59 -9.62
CA TYR A 69 -3.44 10.21 -10.97
C TYR A 69 -3.57 11.36 -11.97
N GLU A 70 -4.73 12.02 -11.97
CA GLU A 70 -5.00 13.17 -12.85
C GLU A 70 -4.07 14.35 -12.54
N ALA A 71 -3.76 14.56 -11.26
CA ALA A 71 -2.87 15.62 -10.79
C ALA A 71 -1.36 15.27 -10.86
N MET A 72 -0.98 14.06 -11.27
CA MET A 72 0.43 13.66 -11.32
C MET A 72 1.22 14.57 -12.26
N THR A 73 2.36 15.06 -11.78
CA THR A 73 3.35 15.83 -12.56
C THR A 73 4.73 15.14 -12.59
N LYS A 74 4.84 14.01 -11.89
CA LYS A 74 6.09 13.27 -11.67
C LYS A 74 5.79 11.79 -11.42
N HIS A 75 6.82 10.97 -11.55
CA HIS A 75 6.84 9.60 -11.05
C HIS A 75 7.66 9.54 -9.77
N ASP A 76 7.25 8.68 -8.85
CA ASP A 76 8.13 8.23 -7.79
C ASP A 76 9.01 7.09 -8.30
N ASN A 77 10.22 7.00 -7.81
CA ASN A 77 11.18 5.98 -8.23
C ASN A 77 11.41 5.03 -7.06
N PRO A 78 11.23 3.71 -7.25
CA PRO A 78 11.45 2.72 -6.19
C PRO A 78 12.86 2.86 -5.56
N PRO A 79 13.04 2.38 -4.31
CA PRO A 79 12.22 1.37 -3.65
C PRO A 79 11.11 1.93 -2.74
N VAL A 80 10.10 1.09 -2.52
CA VAL A 80 9.21 1.17 -1.34
C VAL A 80 9.37 -0.10 -0.51
N MET A 81 9.41 0.06 0.82
CA MET A 81 9.35 -1.04 1.76
C MET A 81 8.08 -0.95 2.59
N VAL A 82 7.44 -2.09 2.85
CA VAL A 82 6.16 -2.17 3.56
C VAL A 82 6.26 -3.20 4.68
N GLY A 83 5.97 -2.76 5.90
CA GLY A 83 5.71 -3.66 7.02
C GLY A 83 4.22 -3.74 7.29
N VAL A 84 3.69 -4.93 7.53
CA VAL A 84 2.32 -5.12 7.98
C VAL A 84 2.34 -5.56 9.44
N GLY A 85 1.81 -4.70 10.32
CA GLY A 85 1.82 -4.89 11.77
C GLY A 85 0.64 -5.72 12.28
N GLY A 86 -0.51 -5.69 11.60
CA GLY A 86 -1.71 -6.39 12.04
C GLY A 86 -2.79 -6.47 10.96
N VAL A 87 -3.67 -7.46 11.09
CA VAL A 87 -4.87 -7.64 10.27
C VAL A 87 -6.02 -8.00 11.20
N ASP A 88 -6.94 -7.07 11.41
CA ASP A 88 -8.05 -7.20 12.35
C ASP A 88 -9.37 -7.28 11.56
N VAL A 89 -10.00 -8.45 11.52
CA VAL A 89 -11.27 -8.68 10.82
C VAL A 89 -12.43 -8.44 11.79
N SER A 90 -13.46 -7.72 11.36
CA SER A 90 -14.65 -7.49 12.20
C SER A 90 -15.41 -8.79 12.47
N GLU A 91 -16.13 -8.85 13.59
CA GLU A 91 -16.88 -10.05 13.99
C GLU A 91 -17.89 -10.53 12.92
N ASP A 92 -18.47 -9.59 12.16
CA ASP A 92 -19.40 -9.88 11.08
C ASP A 92 -18.73 -10.11 9.71
N ALA A 93 -17.39 -10.08 9.67
CA ALA A 93 -16.54 -10.21 8.49
C ALA A 93 -16.90 -9.25 7.35
N LYS A 94 -17.51 -8.09 7.65
CA LYS A 94 -17.86 -7.06 6.65
C LYS A 94 -16.79 -5.97 6.51
N SER A 95 -15.79 -5.98 7.37
CA SER A 95 -14.65 -5.08 7.29
C SER A 95 -13.40 -5.72 7.88
N ALA A 96 -12.24 -5.24 7.46
CA ALA A 96 -10.98 -5.57 8.10
C ALA A 96 -10.08 -4.33 8.12
N ASP A 97 -9.30 -4.19 9.16
CA ASP A 97 -8.28 -3.15 9.28
C ASP A 97 -6.89 -3.77 9.14
N VAL A 98 -6.09 -3.20 8.24
CA VAL A 98 -4.68 -3.56 8.06
C VAL A 98 -3.83 -2.39 8.53
N THR A 99 -3.00 -2.64 9.55
CA THR A 99 -2.05 -1.63 10.04
C THR A 99 -0.72 -1.81 9.34
N THR A 100 -0.22 -0.77 8.68
CA THR A 100 1.01 -0.84 7.89
C THR A 100 1.99 0.28 8.22
N CYS A 101 3.26 0.05 7.90
CA CYS A 101 4.28 1.07 7.82
C CYS A 101 4.85 1.10 6.41
N SER A 102 4.55 2.17 5.67
CA SER A 102 5.13 2.42 4.34
C SER A 102 6.39 3.26 4.49
N ASP A 103 7.53 2.69 4.12
CA ASP A 103 8.84 3.33 4.15
C ASP A 103 9.24 3.75 2.72
N THR A 104 9.30 5.06 2.55
CA THR A 104 9.67 5.75 1.32
C THR A 104 10.97 6.54 1.50
N THR A 105 11.74 6.29 2.56
CA THR A 105 12.92 7.08 2.93
C THR A 105 14.02 7.08 1.87
N GLN A 106 14.11 6.02 1.07
CA GLN A 106 15.07 5.89 -0.04
C GLN A 106 14.48 6.26 -1.41
N MET A 107 13.19 6.59 -1.45
CA MET A 107 12.47 6.91 -2.67
C MET A 107 12.94 8.25 -3.24
N LYS A 108 13.01 8.33 -4.57
CA LYS A 108 13.25 9.58 -5.30
C LYS A 108 12.04 9.93 -6.15
N SER A 109 12.00 11.11 -6.76
CA SER A 109 10.97 11.43 -7.75
C SER A 109 11.58 12.13 -8.96
N THR A 110 11.02 11.85 -10.14
CA THR A 110 11.43 12.44 -11.41
C THR A 110 10.21 13.04 -12.10
N ASP A 111 10.29 14.30 -12.53
CA ASP A 111 9.21 14.92 -13.29
C ASP A 111 9.09 14.32 -14.70
N PHE A 112 8.04 14.65 -15.44
CA PHE A 112 7.86 14.12 -16.81
C PHE A 112 8.85 14.67 -17.85
N GLN A 113 9.68 15.65 -17.49
CA GLN A 113 10.77 16.15 -18.32
C GLN A 113 12.09 15.41 -18.04
N GLY A 114 12.13 14.56 -17.01
CA GLY A 114 13.31 13.80 -16.61
C GLY A 114 14.16 14.48 -15.52
N ASN A 115 13.69 15.58 -14.92
CA ASN A 115 14.43 16.27 -13.86
C ASN A 115 14.18 15.60 -12.51
N ASP A 116 15.22 15.55 -11.66
CA ASP A 116 15.07 15.17 -10.26
C ASP A 116 14.27 16.24 -9.51
N VAL A 117 13.13 15.84 -8.95
CA VAL A 117 12.23 16.68 -8.15
C VAL A 117 11.97 16.05 -6.79
N THR A 118 12.94 15.28 -6.30
CA THR A 118 12.87 14.61 -4.99
C THR A 118 12.71 15.64 -3.88
N GLN A 119 11.69 15.46 -3.06
CA GLN A 119 11.44 16.30 -1.90
C GLN A 119 11.76 15.52 -0.63
N LYS A 120 12.60 16.08 0.24
CA LYS A 120 12.97 15.44 1.52
C LYS A 120 11.76 15.15 2.41
N ALA A 121 10.71 15.97 2.32
CA ALA A 121 9.46 15.75 3.05
C ALA A 121 8.65 14.54 2.57
N ALA A 122 8.91 14.05 1.34
CA ALA A 122 8.32 12.81 0.83
C ALA A 122 9.08 11.56 1.28
N GLN A 123 10.37 11.70 1.65
CA GLN A 123 11.20 10.61 2.15
C GLN A 123 10.94 10.35 3.63
N LYS A 124 9.93 9.54 3.92
CA LYS A 124 9.43 9.32 5.28
C LYS A 124 8.91 7.91 5.48
N ARG A 125 8.65 7.56 6.75
CA ARG A 125 7.85 6.40 7.12
C ARG A 125 6.45 6.87 7.50
N SER A 126 5.41 6.22 6.99
CA SER A 126 4.03 6.56 7.30
C SER A 126 3.34 5.34 7.89
N ALA A 127 2.84 5.47 9.12
CA ALA A 127 1.94 4.49 9.70
C ALA A 127 0.56 4.71 9.10
N ILE A 128 -0.03 3.68 8.49
CA ILE A 128 -1.31 3.80 7.77
C ILE A 128 -2.25 2.72 8.30
N LEU A 129 -3.46 3.15 8.66
CA LEU A 129 -4.60 2.26 8.90
C LEU A 129 -5.38 2.15 7.60
N VAL A 130 -5.45 0.94 7.06
CA VAL A 130 -6.12 0.64 5.79
C VAL A 130 -7.39 -0.13 6.10
N ARG A 131 -8.56 0.45 5.82
CA ARG A 131 -9.84 -0.24 5.95
C ARG A 131 -10.18 -0.94 4.64
N MET A 132 -10.37 -2.25 4.74
CA MET A 132 -10.80 -3.12 3.66
C MET A 132 -12.24 -3.58 3.84
N VAL A 133 -12.92 -3.79 2.72
CA VAL A 133 -14.27 -4.36 2.69
C VAL A 133 -14.36 -5.47 1.63
N PRO A 134 -15.14 -6.54 1.85
CA PRO A 134 -15.29 -7.59 0.87
C PRO A 134 -16.23 -7.13 -0.25
N ARG A 135 -15.91 -7.52 -1.48
CA ARG A 135 -16.82 -7.47 -2.63
C ARG A 135 -17.61 -8.78 -2.73
N ASP A 136 -18.66 -8.75 -3.55
CA ASP A 136 -19.52 -9.91 -3.82
C ASP A 136 -18.76 -11.11 -4.42
N ASP A 137 -17.62 -10.86 -5.06
CA ASP A 137 -16.72 -11.88 -5.63
C ASP A 137 -15.70 -12.46 -4.62
N GLY A 138 -15.78 -12.05 -3.35
CA GLY A 138 -14.89 -12.50 -2.28
C GLY A 138 -13.50 -11.85 -2.28
N VAL A 139 -13.26 -10.83 -3.13
CA VAL A 139 -12.05 -10.01 -3.09
C VAL A 139 -12.23 -8.88 -2.07
N TRP A 140 -11.25 -8.71 -1.19
CA TRP A 140 -11.18 -7.54 -0.31
C TRP A 140 -10.59 -6.36 -1.07
N VAL A 141 -11.22 -5.20 -0.95
CA VAL A 141 -10.77 -3.95 -1.59
C VAL A 141 -10.61 -2.85 -0.57
N THR A 142 -9.66 -1.95 -0.83
CA THR A 142 -9.37 -0.83 0.07
C THR A 142 -10.43 0.25 -0.06
N GLN A 143 -11.13 0.56 1.04
CA GLN A 143 -12.19 1.58 1.08
C GLN A 143 -11.67 2.95 1.52
N SER A 144 -10.77 2.97 2.52
CA SER A 144 -10.19 4.20 3.05
C SER A 144 -8.83 3.94 3.68
N GLU A 145 -7.97 4.95 3.64
CA GLU A 145 -6.67 4.95 4.31
C GLU A 145 -6.55 6.17 5.23
N THR A 146 -6.01 5.94 6.43
CA THR A 146 -5.75 7.01 7.40
C THR A 146 -4.29 6.95 7.82
N VAL A 147 -3.56 8.06 7.64
CA VAL A 147 -2.22 8.22 8.19
C VAL A 147 -2.33 8.41 9.70
N LEU A 148 -1.80 7.47 10.46
CA LEU A 148 -1.80 7.50 11.93
C LEU A 148 -0.64 8.33 12.48
N SER A 149 0.55 8.19 11.89
CA SER A 149 1.75 8.90 12.30
C SER A 149 2.79 8.95 11.18
N ILE A 150 3.74 9.88 11.33
CA ILE A 150 4.85 10.07 10.40
C ILE A 150 6.17 9.87 11.16
N ASN A 151 7.03 9.01 10.63
CA ASN A 151 8.35 8.65 11.14
C ASN A 151 8.38 7.90 12.49
N GLU A 152 7.22 7.50 13.01
CA GLU A 152 7.09 6.79 14.29
C GLU A 152 6.89 5.26 14.13
N CYS A 153 6.68 4.77 12.91
CA CYS A 153 6.62 3.33 12.62
C CYS A 153 7.93 2.78 12.05
N THR A 154 8.04 1.45 12.05
CA THR A 154 9.09 0.71 11.35
C THR A 154 8.46 -0.33 10.43
N ALA A 155 9.02 -0.52 9.23
CA ALA A 155 8.62 -1.57 8.30
C ALA A 155 9.22 -2.94 8.70
N GLU A 156 10.29 -2.95 9.50
CA GLU A 156 10.86 -4.17 10.06
C GLU A 156 9.99 -4.69 11.21
N ALA A 157 9.91 -6.01 11.36
CA ALA A 157 9.28 -6.59 12.54
C ALA A 157 10.05 -6.14 13.79
N GLY A 158 9.34 -5.68 14.83
CA GLY A 158 9.95 -5.46 16.13
C GLY A 158 10.68 -6.73 16.58
N LYS A 159 11.94 -6.56 17.02
CA LYS A 159 12.70 -7.65 17.65
C LYS A 159 12.04 -8.11 18.95
#